data_AF-A0A453HTH5-F1
#
_entry.id   AF-A0A453HTH5-F1
#
_cell.length_a   1.000
_cell.length_b   1.000
_cell.length_c   1.000
_cell.angle_alpha   90.00
_cell.angle_beta   90.00
_cell.angle_gamma   90.00
#
_symmetry.space_group_name_H-M   'P 1'
#
loop_
_entity.id
_entity.type
_entity.pdbx_description
1 polymer ?
#
loop_
_entity_poly.entity_id
_entity_poly.type
_entity_poly.pdbx_seq_one_letter_code
_entity_poly.pdbx_strand_id
1 'polypeptide(L)' 'MNAYYQANGHTDLACDFKGTGVVTSSDPSYGGCKYVS' A
#
# COMPACT_ATOMS: atom_id res chain seq x y z
N MET A 1 -5.11 -4.73 -0.06
CA MET A 1 -4.84 -3.30 -0.34
C MET A 1 -3.70 -3.16 -1.33
N ASN A 2 -2.46 -3.52 -0.97
CA ASN A 2 -1.30 -3.44 -1.86
C ASN A 2 -1.50 -4.11 -3.24
N ALA A 3 -1.90 -5.38 -3.28
CA ALA A 3 -2.14 -6.09 -4.55
C ALA A 3 -3.19 -5.42 -5.45
N TYR A 4 -4.25 -4.85 -4.85
CA TYR A 4 -5.27 -4.10 -5.59
C TYR A 4 -4.70 -2.79 -6.14
N TYR A 5 -3.97 -2.03 -5.31
CA TYR A 5 -3.30 -0.80 -5.73
C TYR A 5 -2.34 -1.05 -6.91
N GLN A 6 -1.59 -2.15 -6.88
CA GLN A 6 -0.70 -2.57 -7.98
C GLN A 6 -1.47 -2.97 -9.25
N ALA A 7 -2.52 -3.79 -9.11
CA ALA A 7 -3.32 -4.23 -10.25
C ALA A 7 -4.11 -3.08 -10.92
N ASN A 8 -4.37 -1.99 -10.19
CA ASN A 8 -5.11 -0.82 -10.66
C ASN A 8 -4.20 0.39 -10.97
N GLY A 9 -2.93 0.13 -11.31
CA GLY A 9 -2.05 1.11 -11.92
C GLY A 9 -1.50 2.18 -10.97
N HIS A 10 -1.41 1.88 -9.68
CA HIS A 10 -0.79 2.77 -8.67
C HIS A 10 -1.46 4.16 -8.54
N THR A 11 -2.77 4.24 -8.77
CA THR A 11 -3.51 5.51 -8.69
C THR A 11 -3.93 5.84 -7.25
N ASP A 12 -4.06 7.12 -6.93
CA ASP A 12 -4.52 7.57 -5.60
C ASP A 12 -5.89 7.00 -5.23
N LEU A 13 -6.81 6.92 -6.21
CA LEU A 13 -8.13 6.32 -6.01
C LEU A 13 -8.04 4.83 -5.64
N ALA A 14 -7.08 4.10 -6.21
CA ALA A 14 -6.86 2.71 -5.86
C ALA A 14 -6.25 2.52 -4.46
N CYS A 15 -5.72 3.59 -3.85
CA CYS A 15 -5.19 3.61 -2.50
C CYS A 15 -6.18 4.17 -1.46
N ASP A 16 -7.31 4.76 -1.86
CA ASP A 16 -8.22 5.45 -0.95
C ASP A 16 -8.67 4.52 0.20
N PHE A 17 -9.17 3.32 -0.10
CA PHE A 17 -9.66 2.35 0.90
C PHE A 17 -10.44 3.01 2.06
N LYS A 18 -11.30 4.00 1.76
CA LYS A 18 -12.03 4.83 2.74
C LYS A 18 -11.11 5.62 3.70
N GLY A 19 -10.03 6.19 3.16
CA GLY A 19 -9.00 6.93 3.90
C GLY A 19 -8.07 6.07 4.76
N THR A 20 -8.02 4.75 4.55
CA THR A 20 -7.17 3.85 5.36
C THR A 20 -5.87 3.44 4.67
N GLY A 21 -5.73 3.71 3.38
CA GLY A 21 -4.50 3.49 2.64
C GLY A 21 -3.59 4.72 2.61
N VAL A 22 -2.29 4.47 2.53
CA VAL A 22 -1.27 5.51 2.34
C VAL A 22 -0.18 4.98 1.42
N VAL A 23 0.25 5.81 0.47
CA VAL A 23 1.46 5.53 -0.32
C VAL A 23 2.66 6.03 0.47
N THR A 24 3.59 5.14 0.78
CA THR A 24 4.82 5.46 1.49
C THR A 24 6.04 5.13 0.65
N SER A 25 7.06 5.98 0.71
CA SER A 25 8.38 5.75 0.10
C SER A 25 9.36 5.04 1.04
N SER A 26 9.03 4.98 2.34
CA SER A 26 9.79 4.23 3.33
C SER A 26 9.24 2.82 3.50
N ASP A 27 10.12 1.86 3.80
CA ASP A 27 9.73 0.48 4.10
C ASP A 27 8.85 0.45 5.37
N PRO A 28 7.56 0.02 5.27
CA PRO A 28 6.68 -0.04 6.42
C PRO A 28 6.88 -1.31 7.27
N SER A 29 7.89 -2.13 6.97
CA SER A 29 8.26 -3.29 7.78
C SER A 29 8.68 -2.90 9.20
N TYR A 30 8.22 -3.65 10.20
CA TYR A 30 8.56 -3.41 11.60
C TYR A 30 8.82 -4.74 12.34
N GLY A 31 9.98 -4.86 12.98
CA GLY A 31 10.39 -6.07 13.67
C GLY A 31 10.39 -7.29 12.74
N GLY A 32 9.64 -8.33 13.11
CA GLY A 32 9.43 -9.54 12.30
C GLY A 32 8.39 -9.38 11.18
N CYS A 33 7.60 -8.30 11.17
CA CYS A 33 6.60 -8.05 10.14
C CYS A 33 7.26 -7.44 8.91
N LYS A 34 7.14 -8.13 7.77
CA LYS A 34 7.68 -7.69 6.49
C LYS A 34 6.57 -7.26 5.56
N TYR A 35 6.74 -6.08 4.99
CA TYR A 35 5.96 -5.66 3.84
C TYR A 35 6.41 -6.49 2.64
N VAL A 36 5.48 -7.27 2.08
CA VAL A 36 5.70 -8.05 0.87
C VAL A 36 5.04 -7.31 -0.29
N SER A 37 5.86 -6.96 -1.29
CA SER A 37 5.44 -6.30 -2.52
C SER A 37 4.72 -7.28 -3.42
#